data_AF-A0A2E9XMN9-F1
#
_entry.id   AF-A0A2E9XMN9-F1
#
_cell.length_a   1.000
_cell.length_b   1.000
_cell.length_c   1.000
_cell.angle_alpha   90.00
_cell.angle_beta   90.00
_cell.angle_gamma   90.00
#
_symmetry.space_group_name_H-M   'P 1'
#
loop_
_entity.id
_entity.type
_entity.pdbx_description
1 polymer ?
#
loop_
_entity_poly.entity_id
_entity_poly.type
_entity_poly.pdbx_seq_one_letter_code
_entity_poly.pdbx_strand_id
1 'polypeptide(L)' 'MKSVFKKHRGMALSSYKLVRIFMLALVTFLAVSCGSDPYKQCMKEEKRKNAYLGEDDYLRESSKICARKVRQLES' A
#
# COMPACT_ATOMS: atom_id res chain seq x y z
N MET A 1 15.08 36.77 29.51
CA MET A 1 14.48 35.42 29.66
C MET A 1 13.26 35.11 28.79
N LYS A 2 12.65 36.05 28.03
CA LYS A 2 11.44 35.77 27.20
C LYS A 2 11.71 35.05 25.85
N SER A 3 12.95 35.11 25.35
CA SER A 3 13.33 34.56 24.02
C SER A 3 13.43 33.02 24.01
N VAL A 4 13.92 32.43 25.10
CA VAL A 4 14.17 30.97 25.19
C VAL A 4 12.85 30.17 25.21
N PHE A 5 11.84 30.65 25.95
CA PHE A 5 10.52 30.00 26.01
C PHE A 5 9.78 29.97 24.66
N LYS A 6 9.97 30.99 23.82
CA LYS A 6 9.36 31.05 22.48
C LYS A 6 9.98 30.04 21.52
N LYS A 7 11.31 29.81 21.64
CA LYS A 7 12.06 28.82 20.87
C LYS A 7 11.65 27.39 21.23
N HIS A 8 11.50 27.06 22.52
CA HIS A 8 11.04 25.73 22.96
C HIS A 8 9.59 25.43 22.56
N ARG A 9 8.67 26.39 22.66
CA ARG A 9 7.29 26.21 22.17
C ARG A 9 7.21 26.00 20.66
N GLY A 10 8.02 26.71 19.87
CA GLY A 10 8.10 26.53 18.42
C GLY A 10 8.66 25.16 17.99
N MET A 11 9.69 24.67 18.69
CA MET A 11 10.26 23.34 18.45
C MET A 11 9.29 22.21 18.84
N ALA A 12 8.56 22.36 19.95
CA ALA A 12 7.54 21.39 20.37
C ALA A 12 6.34 21.33 19.42
N LEU A 13 5.91 22.49 18.88
CA LEU A 13 4.86 22.53 17.85
C LEU A 13 5.33 21.91 16.52
N SER A 14 6.61 22.08 16.17
CA SER A 14 7.20 21.54 14.94
C SER A 14 7.30 20.01 14.98
N SER A 15 7.77 19.47 16.11
CA SER A 15 7.90 18.02 16.31
C SER A 15 6.54 17.31 16.37
N TYR A 16 5.52 17.90 17.01
CA TYR A 16 4.14 17.39 16.96
C TYR A 16 3.58 17.28 15.54
N LYS A 17 3.83 18.29 14.69
CA LYS A 17 3.37 18.28 13.29
C LYS A 17 4.08 17.20 12.48
N LEU A 18 5.38 17.05 12.66
CA LEU A 18 6.18 16.00 12.02
C LEU A 18 5.72 14.59 12.42
N VAL A 19 5.48 14.34 13.71
CA VAL A 19 4.94 13.05 14.19
C VAL A 19 3.56 12.77 13.61
N ARG A 20 2.69 13.78 13.53
CA ARG A 20 1.36 13.64 12.92
C ARG A 20 1.43 13.33 11.42
N ILE A 21 2.35 13.97 10.69
CA ILE A 21 2.59 13.69 9.27
C ILE A 21 3.11 12.25 9.09
N PHE A 22 4.05 11.83 9.93
CA PHE A 22 4.62 10.48 9.87
C PHE A 22 3.57 9.40 10.18
N MET A 23 2.71 9.62 11.19
CA MET A 23 1.59 8.73 11.50
C MET A 23 0.57 8.66 10.36
N LEU A 24 0.24 9.78 9.73
CA LEU A 24 -0.66 9.80 8.56
C LEU A 24 -0.05 9.02 7.38
N ALA A 25 1.24 9.20 7.11
CA ALA A 25 1.96 8.46 6.07
C ALA A 25 1.94 6.94 6.35
N LEU A 26 2.21 6.54 7.59
CA LEU A 26 2.15 5.14 8.02
C LEU A 26 0.75 4.54 7.86
N VAL A 27 -0.30 5.25 8.27
CA VAL A 27 -1.69 4.78 8.11
C VAL A 27 -2.05 4.65 6.64
N THR A 28 -1.63 5.59 5.78
CA THR A 28 -1.85 5.46 4.32
C THR A 28 -1.08 4.29 3.72
N PHE A 29 0.16 4.04 4.13
CA PHE A 29 0.95 2.90 3.68
C PHE A 29 0.33 1.57 4.14
N LEU A 30 -0.11 1.49 5.39
CA LEU A 30 -0.80 0.31 5.93
C LEU A 30 -2.15 0.09 5.26
N ALA A 31 -2.91 1.15 4.95
CA ALA A 31 -4.17 1.03 4.21
C ALA A 31 -3.97 0.52 2.78
N VAL A 32 -2.87 0.91 2.12
CA VAL A 32 -2.49 0.40 0.79
C VAL A 32 -1.94 -1.03 0.88
N SER A 33 -1.29 -1.38 1.99
CA SER A 33 -0.65 -2.70 2.19
C SER A 33 -1.60 -3.79 2.73
N CYS A 34 -2.63 -3.45 3.51
CA CYS A 34 -3.50 -4.45 4.17
C CYS A 34 -4.75 -4.83 3.35
N GLY A 35 -5.00 -4.18 2.21
CA GLY A 35 -6.34 -4.20 1.59
C GLY A 35 -6.60 -5.27 0.53
N SER A 36 -5.58 -5.97 0.03
CA SER A 36 -5.81 -6.84 -1.12
C SER A 36 -4.92 -8.07 -1.09
N ASP A 37 -5.58 -9.21 -0.95
CA ASP A 37 -5.04 -10.53 -1.26
C ASP A 37 -4.16 -10.46 -2.54
N PRO A 38 -2.87 -10.84 -2.46
CA PRO A 38 -1.94 -10.75 -3.58
C PRO A 38 -2.45 -11.54 -4.80
N TYR A 39 -3.25 -12.58 -4.57
CA TYR A 39 -3.93 -13.31 -5.64
C TYR A 39 -4.96 -12.43 -6.37
N LYS A 40 -5.81 -11.71 -5.62
CA LYS A 40 -6.84 -10.81 -6.19
C LYS A 40 -6.22 -9.63 -6.93
N GLN A 41 -5.12 -9.08 -6.42
CA GLN A 41 -4.38 -8.03 -7.13
C GLN A 41 -3.86 -8.53 -8.47
N CYS A 42 -3.20 -9.71 -8.46
CA CYS A 42 -2.69 -10.32 -9.67
C CYS A 42 -3.80 -10.63 -10.69
N MET A 43 -4.92 -11.22 -10.24
CA MET A 43 -6.07 -11.49 -11.12
C MET A 43 -6.61 -10.21 -11.74
N LYS A 44 -6.72 -9.12 -10.98
CA LYS A 44 -7.20 -7.82 -11.47
C LYS A 44 -6.28 -7.21 -12.52
N GLU A 45 -4.97 -7.32 -12.35
CA GLU A 45 -3.99 -6.90 -13.36
C GLU A 45 -4.08 -7.74 -14.63
N GLU A 46 -4.14 -9.06 -14.47
CA GLU A 46 -4.28 -9.98 -15.60
C GLU A 46 -5.59 -9.73 -16.37
N LYS A 47 -6.70 -9.40 -15.69
CA LYS A 47 -7.98 -9.08 -16.35
C LYS A 47 -7.86 -7.85 -17.25
N ARG A 48 -7.06 -6.86 -16.84
CA ARG A 48 -6.81 -5.65 -17.64
C ARG A 48 -5.89 -5.93 -18.83
N LYS A 49 -4.90 -6.81 -18.66
CA LYS A 49 -3.98 -7.19 -19.73
C LYS A 49 -4.65 -8.07 -20.78
N ASN A 50 -5.48 -9.01 -20.34
CA ASN A 50 -6.17 -9.99 -21.17
C ASN A 50 -7.62 -9.60 -21.45
N ALA A 51 -7.91 -8.30 -21.57
CA ALA A 51 -9.28 -7.82 -21.87
C ALA A 51 -9.83 -8.32 -23.21
N TYR A 52 -8.98 -8.89 -24.07
CA TYR A 52 -9.32 -9.51 -25.35
C TYR A 52 -9.62 -11.01 -25.27
N LEU A 53 -9.30 -11.67 -24.14
CA LEU A 53 -9.63 -13.08 -23.91
C LEU A 53 -11.04 -13.20 -23.33
N GLY A 54 -11.74 -14.28 -23.72
CA GLY A 54 -12.99 -14.68 -23.08
C GLY A 54 -12.79 -14.96 -21.59
N GLU A 55 -13.85 -14.75 -20.79
CA GLU A 55 -13.74 -14.79 -19.32
C GLU A 55 -13.22 -16.14 -18.79
N ASP A 56 -13.61 -17.24 -19.41
CA ASP A 56 -13.17 -18.60 -19.07
C ASP A 56 -11.68 -18.84 -19.35
N ASP A 57 -11.19 -18.42 -20.52
CA ASP A 57 -9.78 -18.61 -20.89
C ASP A 57 -8.87 -17.74 -20.02
N TYR A 58 -9.28 -16.49 -19.76
CA TYR A 58 -8.62 -15.59 -18.81
C TYR A 58 -8.54 -16.23 -17.41
N LEU A 59 -9.65 -16.72 -16.88
CA LEU A 59 -9.68 -17.34 -15.54
C LEU A 59 -8.75 -18.55 -15.45
N ARG A 60 -8.71 -19.37 -16.51
CA ARG A 60 -7.90 -20.59 -16.53
C ARG A 60 -6.40 -20.32 -16.61
N GLU A 61 -5.96 -19.36 -17.41
CA GLU A 61 -4.54 -19.00 -17.52
C GLU A 61 -4.07 -18.16 -16.34
N SER A 62 -4.80 -17.09 -16.02
CA SER A 62 -4.39 -16.12 -15.01
C SER A 62 -4.42 -16.70 -13.60
N SER A 63 -5.32 -17.65 -13.29
CA SER A 63 -5.33 -18.32 -11.97
C SER A 63 -4.05 -19.10 -11.70
N LYS A 64 -3.51 -19.83 -12.68
CA LYS A 64 -2.25 -20.57 -12.56
C LYS A 64 -1.06 -19.64 -12.38
N ILE A 65 -1.04 -18.52 -13.10
CA ILE A 65 0.02 -17.51 -13.04
C ILE A 65 0.00 -16.83 -11.66
N CYS A 66 -1.17 -16.38 -11.22
CA CYS A 66 -1.33 -15.68 -9.95
C CYS A 66 -1.09 -16.59 -8.75
N ALA A 67 -1.55 -17.83 -8.78
CA ALA A 67 -1.23 -18.81 -7.74
C ALA A 67 0.28 -19.07 -7.62
N ARG A 68 1.01 -19.01 -8.74
CA ARG A 68 2.47 -19.19 -8.75
C ARG A 68 3.21 -17.96 -8.20
N LYS A 69 2.76 -16.75 -8.54
CA LYS A 69 3.31 -15.49 -8.01
C LYS A 69 3.12 -15.37 -6.49
N VAL A 70 1.95 -15.76 -5.97
CA VAL A 70 1.68 -15.72 -4.53
C VAL A 70 2.62 -16.65 -3.77
N ARG A 71 2.82 -17.89 -4.25
CA ARG A 71 3.77 -18.83 -3.63
C ARG A 71 5.22 -18.34 -3.63
N GLN A 72 5.62 -17.54 -4.62
CA GLN A 72 6.96 -16.94 -4.66
C GLN A 72 7.13 -15.76 -3.69
N LEU A 73 6.03 -15.08 -3.33
CA LEU A 73 6.04 -14.00 -2.34
C LEU A 73 6.08 -14.55 -0.89
N GLU A 74 5.64 -15.79 -0.69
CA GLU A 74 5.66 -16.48 0.61
C GLU A 74 6.96 -17.27 0.87
N SER A 75 7.82 -17.42 -0.14
CA SER A 75 9.13 -18.10 -0.07
C SER A 75 10.27 -17.13 0.22
#